data_AF-A0A0C2EPJ9-F1
#
_entry.id   AF-A0A0C2EPJ9-F1
#
_cell.length_a   1.000
_cell.length_b   1.000
_cell.length_c   1.000
_cell.angle_alpha   90.00
_cell.angle_beta   90.00
_cell.angle_gamma   90.00
#
_symmetry.space_group_name_H-M   'P 1'
#
loop_
_entity.id
_entity.type
_entity.pdbx_description
1 polymer ?
#
loop_
_entity_poly.entity_id
_entity_poly.type
_entity_poly.pdbx_seq_one_letter_code
_entity_poly.pdbx_strand_id
1 'polypeptide(L)'
;MSVANAKPRKPGALWRAASTFVMATTGMLCRSFLYGLNDVEVVGLDNFLKLLDARKDVEARQRGLITASSSAPSDSGPLPQAPATSSKSPASEVFASSFSPSLYYSTNGADRWPAPSAFASNRHAWVHVFPEGLVHQQRDRGLRYFKWGVARLILESEPTPDIVPMFIDGLDRVMHEERTFPRFLPRIGQKIRVVFGDILDPEAFADLRDRWQRLVARSLRSTRHSGARTDGPDGATAVEIEIDLKYGEEAQQLRKETAHRMREEILKLRRRFGYAEEDPRLGLAETWADEPNKKRYRSQVDDSMVYRE
;
A
#
# COMPACT_ATOMS: atom_id res chain seq x y z
N MET A 1 -19.82 26.51 -5.97
CA MET A 1 -20.08 25.06 -5.83
C MET A 1 -18.98 24.48 -4.95
N SER A 2 -19.33 23.70 -3.92
CA SER A 2 -18.33 23.00 -3.10
C SER A 2 -17.52 22.05 -4.00
N VAL A 3 -16.19 22.01 -3.82
CA VAL A 3 -15.28 21.08 -4.52
C VAL A 3 -15.74 19.62 -4.35
N ALA A 4 -16.44 19.32 -3.25
CA ALA A 4 -17.03 18.00 -2.98
C ALA A 4 -17.98 17.51 -4.08
N ASN A 5 -18.71 18.41 -4.76
CA ASN A 5 -19.68 18.08 -5.81
C ASN A 5 -19.09 18.12 -7.23
N ALA A 6 -17.82 18.52 -7.39
CA ALA A 6 -17.18 18.57 -8.70
C ALA A 6 -16.81 17.14 -9.14
N LYS A 7 -17.35 16.68 -10.26
CA LYS A 7 -16.99 15.36 -10.82
C LYS A 7 -15.63 15.47 -11.51
N PRO A 8 -14.74 14.47 -11.36
CA PRO A 8 -13.47 14.46 -12.09
C PRO A 8 -13.72 14.52 -13.60
N ARG A 9 -12.79 15.15 -14.33
CA ARG A 9 -12.91 15.41 -15.77
C ARG A 9 -13.16 14.10 -16.52
N LYS A 10 -14.31 13.97 -17.20
CA LYS A 10 -14.65 12.77 -17.98
C LYS A 10 -13.99 12.84 -19.37
N PRO A 11 -13.36 11.76 -19.85
CA PRO A 11 -12.83 11.71 -21.21
C PRO A 11 -13.97 11.63 -22.27
N GLY A 12 -13.63 11.95 -23.52
CA GLY A 12 -14.57 12.00 -24.64
C GLY A 12 -15.29 10.66 -24.93
N ALA A 13 -16.42 10.71 -25.64
CA ALA A 13 -17.24 9.52 -25.92
C ALA A 13 -16.47 8.42 -26.67
N LEU A 14 -15.69 8.79 -27.69
CA LEU A 14 -14.85 7.84 -28.44
C LEU A 14 -13.80 7.17 -27.54
N TRP A 15 -13.12 7.95 -26.69
CA TRP A 15 -12.14 7.41 -25.73
C TRP A 15 -12.79 6.43 -24.76
N ARG A 16 -14.00 6.75 -24.26
CA ARG A 16 -14.76 5.86 -23.37
C ARG A 16 -15.18 4.57 -24.08
N ALA A 17 -15.65 4.66 -25.32
CA ALA A 17 -16.04 3.48 -26.10
C ALA A 17 -14.84 2.58 -26.39
N ALA A 18 -13.73 3.15 -26.87
CA ALA A 18 -12.49 2.41 -27.10
C ALA A 18 -11.94 1.78 -25.82
N SER A 19 -11.92 2.53 -24.71
CA SER A 19 -11.50 2.01 -23.40
C SER A 19 -12.40 0.87 -22.94
N THR A 20 -13.71 0.98 -23.13
CA THR A 20 -14.67 -0.07 -22.76
C THR A 20 -14.41 -1.34 -23.56
N PHE A 21 -14.18 -1.22 -24.88
CA PHE A 21 -13.87 -2.36 -25.73
C PHE A 21 -12.57 -3.06 -25.32
N VAL A 22 -11.50 -2.30 -25.06
CA VAL A 22 -10.23 -2.84 -24.59
C VAL A 22 -10.40 -3.55 -23.24
N MET A 23 -11.05 -2.91 -22.27
CA MET A 23 -11.26 -3.50 -20.94
C MET A 23 -12.13 -4.76 -21.00
N ALA A 24 -13.19 -4.76 -21.81
CA ALA A 24 -14.05 -5.93 -21.99
C ALA A 24 -13.30 -7.09 -22.65
N THR A 25 -12.52 -6.82 -23.69
CA THR A 25 -11.74 -7.83 -24.41
C THR A 25 -10.65 -8.42 -23.50
N THR A 26 -9.86 -7.58 -22.85
CA THR A 26 -8.82 -8.03 -21.90
C THR A 26 -9.45 -8.79 -20.73
N GLY A 27 -10.55 -8.29 -20.16
CA GLY A 27 -11.26 -8.98 -19.09
C GLY A 27 -11.76 -10.36 -19.50
N MET A 28 -12.33 -10.49 -20.70
CA MET A 28 -12.79 -11.78 -21.23
C MET A 28 -11.61 -12.73 -21.47
N LEU A 29 -10.52 -12.28 -22.08
CA LEU A 29 -9.32 -13.09 -22.30
C LEU A 29 -8.71 -13.58 -20.99
N CYS A 30 -8.51 -12.68 -20.03
CA CYS A 30 -7.98 -13.04 -18.70
C CYS A 30 -8.92 -14.00 -17.98
N ARG A 31 -10.24 -13.78 -18.04
CA ARG A 31 -11.22 -14.67 -17.39
C ARG A 31 -11.25 -16.05 -18.04
N SER A 32 -11.21 -16.13 -19.37
CA SER A 32 -11.11 -17.41 -20.09
C SER A 32 -9.82 -18.14 -19.78
N PHE A 33 -8.70 -17.43 -19.68
CA PHE A 33 -7.42 -18.03 -19.30
C PHE A 33 -7.44 -18.55 -17.86
N LEU A 34 -7.91 -17.73 -16.91
CA LEU A 34 -7.94 -18.10 -15.49
C LEU A 34 -8.95 -19.21 -15.22
N TYR A 35 -10.21 -19.05 -15.60
CA TYR A 35 -11.27 -20.00 -15.24
C TYR A 35 -11.49 -21.11 -16.27
N GLY A 36 -11.03 -20.94 -17.51
CA GLY A 36 -11.18 -21.95 -18.56
C GLY A 36 -9.93 -22.82 -18.75
N LEU A 37 -8.73 -22.28 -18.50
CA LEU A 37 -7.47 -22.98 -18.73
C LEU A 37 -6.69 -23.27 -17.44
N ASN A 38 -7.14 -22.80 -16.27
CA ASN A 38 -6.50 -23.05 -14.98
C ASN A 38 -7.55 -23.45 -13.92
N ASP A 39 -7.07 -24.02 -12.82
CA ASP A 39 -7.90 -24.33 -11.66
C ASP A 39 -7.83 -23.17 -10.67
N VAL A 40 -8.89 -22.37 -10.58
CA VAL A 40 -8.94 -21.16 -9.76
C VAL A 40 -9.86 -21.37 -8.58
N GLU A 41 -9.28 -21.37 -7.38
CA GLU A 41 -9.99 -21.42 -6.12
C GLU A 41 -10.03 -20.01 -5.52
N VAL A 42 -11.22 -19.45 -5.33
CA VAL A 42 -11.40 -18.16 -4.65
C VAL A 42 -12.14 -18.38 -3.34
N VAL A 43 -11.51 -18.02 -2.23
CA VAL A 43 -12.09 -18.19 -0.88
C VAL A 43 -12.37 -16.82 -0.26
N GLY A 44 -13.50 -16.69 0.43
CA GLY A 44 -13.90 -15.46 1.12
C GLY A 44 -14.45 -14.37 0.18
N LEU A 45 -14.57 -14.64 -1.13
CA LEU A 45 -15.05 -13.68 -2.11
C LEU A 45 -16.45 -13.15 -1.78
N ASP A 46 -17.36 -14.01 -1.34
CA ASP A 46 -18.74 -13.59 -1.05
C ASP A 46 -18.83 -12.57 0.08
N ASN A 47 -18.04 -12.76 1.14
CA ASN A 47 -17.96 -11.80 2.26
C ASN A 47 -17.34 -10.48 1.80
N PHE A 48 -16.31 -10.56 0.96
CA PHE A 48 -15.69 -9.38 0.39
C PHE A 48 -16.62 -8.62 -0.58
N LEU A 49 -17.38 -9.32 -1.42
CA LEU A 49 -18.38 -8.71 -2.30
C LEU A 49 -19.51 -8.05 -1.50
N LYS A 50 -20.01 -8.69 -0.43
CA LYS A 50 -20.98 -8.08 0.49
C LYS A 50 -20.44 -6.79 1.11
N LEU A 51 -19.16 -6.76 1.49
CA LEU A 51 -18.49 -5.56 1.98
C LEU A 51 -18.42 -4.46 0.90
N LEU A 52 -18.09 -4.81 -0.34
CA LEU A 52 -18.07 -3.85 -1.45
C LEU A 52 -19.47 -3.33 -1.79
N ASP A 53 -20.48 -4.19 -1.77
CA ASP A 53 -21.88 -3.83 -2.01
C ASP A 53 -22.41 -2.88 -0.93
N ALA A 54 -22.08 -3.14 0.34
CA ALA A 54 -22.40 -2.23 1.46
C ALA A 54 -21.76 -0.84 1.31
N ARG A 55 -20.69 -0.73 0.51
CA ARG A 55 -19.93 0.50 0.25
C ARG A 55 -20.20 1.10 -1.15
N LYS A 56 -21.20 0.58 -1.86
CA LYS A 56 -21.55 1.00 -3.22
C LYS A 56 -22.02 2.45 -3.28
N ASP A 57 -22.80 2.88 -2.28
CA ASP A 57 -23.17 4.28 -2.12
C ASP A 57 -21.96 5.10 -1.66
N VAL A 58 -21.52 6.01 -2.53
CA VAL A 58 -20.33 6.86 -2.33
C VAL A 58 -20.54 7.83 -1.18
N GLU A 59 -21.73 8.43 -1.07
CA GLU A 59 -22.00 9.48 -0.09
C GLU A 59 -22.17 8.90 1.32
N ALA A 60 -22.60 7.63 1.42
CA ALA A 60 -22.77 6.94 2.69
C ALA A 60 -21.46 6.40 3.31
N ARG A 61 -20.35 6.37 2.56
CA ARG A 61 -19.08 5.81 3.06
C ARG A 61 -18.54 6.59 4.24
N GLN A 62 -18.24 5.90 5.33
CA GLN A 62 -17.71 6.53 6.54
C GLN A 62 -16.20 6.36 6.73
N ARG A 63 -15.59 5.34 6.12
CA ARG A 63 -14.19 4.96 6.36
C ARG A 63 -13.55 4.33 5.13
N GLY A 64 -12.23 4.43 4.98
CA GLY A 64 -11.50 3.78 3.88
C GLY A 64 -11.57 2.24 3.96
N LEU A 65 -11.19 1.56 2.87
CA LEU A 65 -10.97 0.11 2.85
C LEU A 65 -9.57 -0.16 2.29
N ILE A 66 -8.79 -0.95 3.01
CA ILE A 66 -7.47 -1.38 2.58
C ILE A 66 -7.50 -2.89 2.44
N THR A 67 -7.20 -3.38 1.24
CA THR A 67 -6.83 -4.78 1.05
C THR A 67 -5.33 -4.87 0.93
N ALA A 68 -4.68 -5.63 1.81
CA ALA A 68 -3.25 -5.88 1.75
C ALA A 68 -3.01 -7.32 1.34
N SER A 69 -2.31 -7.52 0.23
CA SER A 69 -1.97 -8.84 -0.31
C SER A 69 -0.49 -9.09 -0.36
N SER A 70 -0.07 -10.28 0.02
CA SER A 70 1.19 -10.81 -0.51
C SER A 70 1.00 -11.22 -1.97
N SER A 71 1.93 -10.82 -2.84
CA SER A 71 1.94 -11.18 -4.26
C SER A 71 2.83 -12.39 -4.51
N ALA A 72 2.32 -13.31 -5.35
CA ALA A 72 3.14 -13.95 -6.38
C ALA A 72 2.80 -13.30 -7.74
N PRO A 73 3.68 -13.33 -8.75
CA PRO A 73 3.80 -12.23 -9.71
C PRO A 73 2.77 -12.24 -10.83
N SER A 74 2.50 -11.04 -11.34
CA SER A 74 2.06 -10.83 -12.71
C SER A 74 2.97 -9.78 -13.35
N ASP A 75 3.68 -10.19 -14.40
CA ASP A 75 4.57 -9.38 -15.26
C ASP A 75 3.81 -8.15 -15.79
N SER A 76 3.83 -7.03 -15.06
CA SER A 76 3.39 -5.76 -15.60
C SER A 76 4.51 -5.24 -16.49
N GLY A 77 4.29 -5.32 -17.81
CA GLY A 77 5.17 -4.72 -18.80
C GLY A 77 5.44 -3.22 -18.52
N PRO A 78 6.46 -2.63 -19.15
CA PRO A 78 6.90 -1.27 -18.84
C PRO A 78 5.77 -0.27 -19.01
N LEU A 79 5.46 0.46 -17.93
CA LEU A 79 4.61 1.65 -17.99
C LEU A 79 5.24 2.67 -18.95
N PRO A 80 4.44 3.38 -19.77
CA PRO A 80 4.95 4.43 -20.63
C PRO A 80 5.64 5.51 -19.77
N GLN A 81 6.92 5.76 -20.07
CA GLN A 81 7.71 6.81 -19.43
C GLN A 81 7.02 8.17 -19.67
N ALA A 82 6.67 8.86 -18.59
CA ALA A 82 6.39 10.28 -18.66
C ALA A 82 7.67 11.02 -19.08
N PRO A 83 7.60 12.02 -19.96
CA PRO A 83 8.77 12.75 -20.40
C PRO A 83 9.45 13.43 -19.22
N ALA A 84 10.74 13.16 -19.04
CA ALA A 84 11.58 13.76 -18.03
C ALA A 84 11.83 15.24 -18.37
N THR A 85 10.99 16.14 -17.86
CA THR A 85 11.35 17.55 -17.77
C THR A 85 12.23 17.76 -16.56
N SER A 86 13.53 17.91 -16.82
CA SER A 86 14.53 18.40 -15.87
C SER A 86 14.14 19.80 -15.38
N SER A 87 13.71 19.91 -14.12
CA SER A 87 13.84 21.15 -13.37
C SER A 87 14.57 20.85 -12.06
N LYS A 88 15.85 21.26 -12.00
CA LYS A 88 16.57 21.39 -10.74
C LYS A 88 15.81 22.40 -9.87
N SER A 89 15.32 21.96 -8.72
CA SER A 89 14.77 22.84 -7.68
C SER A 89 15.15 22.27 -6.32
N PRO A 90 15.43 23.14 -5.34
CA PRO A 90 16.17 22.75 -4.14
C PRO A 90 15.32 21.84 -3.25
N ALA A 91 16.01 20.88 -2.62
CA ALA A 91 15.46 20.10 -1.52
C ALA A 91 15.18 21.04 -0.32
N SER A 92 14.30 20.58 0.58
CA SER A 92 13.80 21.24 1.82
C SER A 92 12.89 22.45 1.52
N GLU A 93 11.60 22.49 1.84
CA GLU A 93 10.99 22.39 3.18
C GLU A 93 9.50 21.97 3.18
N VAL A 94 8.97 21.31 2.14
CA VAL A 94 7.52 21.39 1.90
C VAL A 94 6.68 20.14 2.26
N PHE A 95 7.26 18.98 2.51
CA PHE A 95 6.46 17.75 2.48
C PHE A 95 5.61 17.43 3.73
N ALA A 96 5.36 18.37 4.64
CA ALA A 96 4.61 18.08 5.85
C ALA A 96 3.92 19.32 6.45
N SER A 97 3.04 20.00 5.71
CA SER A 97 2.02 20.79 6.40
C SER A 97 1.02 19.81 7.02
N SER A 98 1.28 19.44 8.27
CA SER A 98 0.33 19.11 9.33
C SER A 98 -0.93 18.36 8.88
N PHE A 99 -0.98 17.06 9.17
CA PHE A 99 -2.11 16.13 8.97
C PHE A 99 -3.38 16.56 9.74
N SER A 100 -3.94 17.69 9.34
CA SER A 100 -5.34 18.03 9.48
C SER A 100 -6.10 17.29 8.37
N PRO A 101 -7.40 17.00 8.52
CA PRO A 101 -8.29 16.57 7.42
C PRO A 101 -8.45 17.68 6.36
N SER A 102 -7.37 18.34 5.95
CA SER A 102 -7.38 19.31 4.88
C SER A 102 -7.69 18.56 3.59
N LEU A 103 -8.82 18.89 2.99
CA LEU A 103 -9.16 18.49 1.62
C LEU A 103 -8.24 19.15 0.58
N TYR A 104 -7.08 19.62 1.00
CA TYR A 104 -6.12 20.36 0.24
C TYR A 104 -4.71 19.96 0.68
N TYR A 105 -3.78 19.96 -0.27
CA TYR A 105 -2.36 19.78 -0.05
C TYR A 105 -1.58 20.87 -0.79
N SER A 106 -0.33 21.06 -0.38
CA SER A 106 0.62 21.99 -1.00
C SER A 106 1.83 21.21 -1.51
N THR A 107 2.38 21.61 -2.66
CA THR A 107 3.61 21.07 -3.24
C THR A 107 4.83 21.94 -2.99
N ASN A 108 4.64 23.27 -2.76
CA ASN A 108 5.73 24.21 -2.48
C ASN A 108 5.56 25.06 -1.18
N GLY A 109 4.55 24.79 -0.36
CA GLY A 109 4.24 25.50 0.88
C GLY A 109 3.39 26.76 0.68
N ALA A 110 3.30 27.25 -0.57
CA ALA A 110 2.53 28.44 -0.94
C ALA A 110 1.30 28.10 -1.80
N ASP A 111 1.35 27.01 -2.56
CA ASP A 111 0.27 26.55 -3.42
C ASP A 111 -0.79 25.72 -2.66
N ARG A 112 -2.00 25.67 -3.20
CA ARG A 112 -3.12 24.96 -2.58
C ARG A 112 -3.91 24.18 -3.62
N TRP A 113 -3.76 22.86 -3.61
CA TRP A 113 -4.44 21.94 -4.52
C TRP A 113 -5.46 21.09 -3.77
N PRO A 114 -6.65 20.82 -4.32
CA PRO A 114 -7.59 19.90 -3.69
C PRO A 114 -6.97 18.49 -3.63
N ALA A 115 -6.94 17.90 -2.45
CA ALA A 115 -6.52 16.51 -2.28
C ALA A 115 -7.51 15.58 -2.98
N PRO A 116 -7.10 14.37 -3.43
CA PRO A 116 -8.03 13.40 -4.00
C PRO A 116 -9.24 13.13 -3.09
N SER A 117 -9.04 13.11 -1.76
CA SER A 117 -10.11 12.96 -0.76
C SER A 117 -11.10 14.13 -0.68
N ALA A 118 -10.82 15.27 -1.33
CA ALA A 118 -11.77 16.38 -1.47
C ALA A 118 -13.02 15.98 -2.24
N PHE A 119 -12.88 15.06 -3.20
CA PHE A 119 -13.96 14.59 -4.06
C PHE A 119 -14.66 13.41 -3.39
N ALA A 120 -16.00 13.47 -3.28
CA ALA A 120 -16.78 12.42 -2.63
C ALA A 120 -16.51 11.03 -3.22
N SER A 121 -16.35 10.94 -4.55
CA SER A 121 -16.04 9.68 -5.27
C SER A 121 -14.75 8.99 -4.81
N ASN A 122 -13.81 9.77 -4.29
CA ASN A 122 -12.47 9.31 -3.91
C ASN A 122 -12.27 9.29 -2.39
N ARG A 123 -13.18 9.92 -1.64
CA ARG A 123 -13.19 9.88 -0.18
C ARG A 123 -13.58 8.47 0.27
N HIS A 124 -12.93 7.98 1.33
CA HIS A 124 -13.22 6.67 1.90
C HIS A 124 -13.17 5.53 0.85
N ALA A 125 -12.29 5.69 -0.15
CA ALA A 125 -12.14 4.75 -1.25
C ALA A 125 -11.52 3.43 -0.78
N TRP A 126 -11.60 2.43 -1.66
CA TRP A 126 -10.88 1.17 -1.53
C TRP A 126 -9.51 1.28 -2.20
N VAL A 127 -8.46 0.94 -1.45
CA VAL A 127 -7.08 0.85 -1.94
C VAL A 127 -6.59 -0.59 -1.76
N HIS A 128 -6.00 -1.14 -2.82
CA HIS A 128 -5.31 -2.42 -2.79
C HIS A 128 -3.80 -2.22 -2.84
N VAL A 129 -3.06 -2.89 -1.95
CA VAL A 129 -1.61 -2.74 -1.83
C VAL A 129 -0.88 -4.08 -1.71
N PHE A 130 0.30 -4.13 -2.32
CA PHE A 130 1.29 -5.19 -2.14
C PHE A 130 2.42 -4.66 -1.25
N PRO A 131 2.36 -4.89 0.08
CA PRO A 131 3.24 -4.21 1.03
C PRO A 131 4.70 -4.68 0.96
N GLU A 132 5.01 -5.82 0.35
CA GLU A 132 6.40 -6.24 0.05
C GLU A 132 7.08 -5.26 -0.92
N GLY A 133 6.28 -4.63 -1.81
CA GLY A 133 6.70 -3.60 -2.76
C GLY A 133 7.79 -4.07 -3.72
N LEU A 134 7.87 -5.38 -3.96
CA LEU A 134 8.67 -6.04 -4.96
C LEU A 134 8.05 -7.39 -5.26
N VAL A 135 8.41 -7.93 -6.41
CA VAL A 135 7.99 -9.24 -6.85
C VAL A 135 8.97 -10.27 -6.27
N HIS A 136 8.45 -11.25 -5.52
CA HIS A 136 9.24 -12.26 -4.79
C HIS A 136 8.73 -13.68 -5.08
N GLN A 137 9.42 -14.45 -5.93
CA GLN A 137 9.09 -15.86 -6.20
C GLN A 137 9.99 -16.82 -5.44
N GLN A 138 9.59 -17.16 -4.22
CA GLN A 138 10.27 -18.11 -3.36
C GLN A 138 9.74 -19.54 -3.54
N ARG A 139 10.63 -20.55 -3.45
CA ARG A 139 10.24 -21.97 -3.50
C ARG A 139 9.40 -22.41 -2.30
N ASP A 140 9.77 -21.92 -1.13
CA ASP A 140 9.08 -22.13 0.16
C ASP A 140 7.89 -21.18 0.36
N ARG A 141 7.71 -20.22 -0.55
CA ARG A 141 6.63 -19.22 -0.58
C ARG A 141 6.63 -18.32 0.66
N GLY A 142 7.79 -18.09 1.28
CA GLY A 142 7.89 -17.18 2.40
C GLY A 142 7.49 -15.74 2.05
N LEU A 143 7.03 -14.98 3.04
CA LEU A 143 6.77 -13.55 2.90
C LEU A 143 7.96 -12.74 3.37
N ARG A 144 8.38 -11.78 2.55
CA ARG A 144 9.33 -10.76 2.97
C ARG A 144 8.74 -9.82 4.02
N TYR A 145 9.61 -9.01 4.61
CA TYR A 145 9.19 -7.88 5.43
C TYR A 145 8.32 -6.92 4.61
N PHE A 146 7.35 -6.30 5.27
CA PHE A 146 6.48 -5.32 4.63
C PHE A 146 7.09 -3.92 4.72
N LYS A 147 7.06 -3.19 3.61
CA LYS A 147 7.50 -1.80 3.56
C LYS A 147 6.54 -0.92 4.35
N TRP A 148 7.10 0.09 5.02
CA TRP A 148 6.38 1.04 5.89
C TRP A 148 5.27 1.86 5.20
N GLY A 149 5.15 1.82 3.86
CA GLY A 149 4.06 2.48 3.14
C GLY A 149 2.67 2.03 3.60
N VAL A 150 2.48 0.73 3.85
CA VAL A 150 1.20 0.21 4.38
C VAL A 150 0.91 0.75 5.78
N ALA A 151 1.95 0.93 6.60
CA ALA A 151 1.80 1.47 7.94
C ALA A 151 1.27 2.91 7.93
N ARG A 152 1.63 3.72 6.94
CA ARG A 152 1.08 5.07 6.79
C ARG A 152 -0.41 5.05 6.48
N LEU A 153 -0.83 4.16 5.57
CA LEU A 153 -2.26 4.00 5.26
C LEU A 153 -3.05 3.58 6.51
N ILE A 154 -2.48 2.78 7.40
CA ILE A 154 -3.12 2.31 8.63
C ILE A 154 -3.09 3.38 9.74
N LEU A 155 -1.94 4.05 9.95
CA LEU A 155 -1.75 4.99 11.06
C LEU A 155 -2.30 6.40 10.78
N GLU A 156 -2.17 6.88 9.53
CA GLU A 156 -2.43 8.28 9.18
C GLU A 156 -3.83 8.50 8.58
N SER A 157 -4.57 7.42 8.24
CA SER A 157 -5.94 7.54 7.73
C SER A 157 -6.91 7.86 8.85
N GLU A 158 -7.69 8.94 8.70
CA GLU A 158 -8.78 9.29 9.62
C GLU A 158 -10.11 9.38 8.87
N PRO A 159 -11.17 8.66 9.29
CA PRO A 159 -11.20 7.69 10.41
C PRO A 159 -10.49 6.36 10.10
N THR A 160 -10.33 5.49 11.11
CA THR A 160 -9.69 4.17 10.96
C THR A 160 -10.25 3.39 9.78
N PRO A 161 -9.40 2.96 8.82
CA PRO A 161 -9.86 2.22 7.66
C PRO A 161 -10.24 0.79 8.05
N ASP A 162 -11.16 0.20 7.30
CA ASP A 162 -11.37 -1.25 7.35
C ASP A 162 -10.20 -1.93 6.64
N ILE A 163 -9.67 -3.00 7.22
CA ILE A 163 -8.50 -3.72 6.68
C ILE A 163 -8.90 -5.16 6.41
N VAL A 164 -8.61 -5.63 5.20
CA VAL A 164 -8.87 -7.02 4.78
C VAL A 164 -7.53 -7.63 4.34
N PRO A 165 -6.95 -8.57 5.12
CA PRO A 165 -5.79 -9.32 4.68
C PRO A 165 -6.21 -10.26 3.54
N MET A 166 -5.34 -10.42 2.57
CA MET A 166 -5.53 -11.36 1.48
C MET A 166 -4.20 -11.98 1.09
N PHE A 167 -4.22 -13.12 0.42
CA PHE A 167 -3.04 -13.67 -0.22
C PHE A 167 -3.40 -14.33 -1.55
N ILE A 168 -2.43 -14.34 -2.45
CA ILE A 168 -2.56 -14.97 -3.76
C ILE A 168 -1.43 -15.98 -3.91
N ASP A 169 -1.77 -17.21 -4.32
CA ASP A 169 -0.83 -18.31 -4.55
C ASP A 169 -1.01 -18.92 -5.95
N GLY A 170 0.09 -19.35 -6.56
CA GLY A 170 0.09 -20.10 -7.82
C GLY A 170 0.28 -19.29 -9.10
N LEU A 171 0.31 -17.95 -9.01
CA LEU A 171 0.65 -17.11 -10.16
C LEU A 171 2.12 -17.29 -10.61
N ASP A 172 3.01 -17.62 -9.67
CA ASP A 172 4.39 -18.03 -9.93
C ASP A 172 4.47 -19.26 -10.85
N ARG A 173 3.53 -20.21 -10.71
CA ARG A 173 3.47 -21.41 -11.56
C ARG A 173 2.95 -21.12 -12.95
N VAL A 174 2.07 -20.12 -13.08
CA VAL A 174 1.52 -19.64 -14.36
C VAL A 174 2.58 -18.87 -15.14
N MET A 175 3.28 -17.94 -14.48
CA MET A 175 4.29 -17.05 -15.06
C MET A 175 5.58 -17.09 -14.24
N HIS A 176 6.29 -18.21 -14.31
CA HIS A 176 7.56 -18.38 -13.58
C HIS A 176 8.65 -17.44 -14.14
N GLU A 177 9.41 -16.79 -13.27
CA GLU A 177 10.41 -15.78 -13.66
C GLU A 177 11.63 -16.36 -14.37
N GLU A 178 12.01 -17.59 -14.02
CA GLU A 178 13.09 -18.32 -14.68
C GLU A 178 12.66 -18.97 -16.01
N ARG A 179 11.47 -18.64 -16.54
CA ARG A 179 11.02 -19.20 -17.83
C ARG A 179 11.93 -18.77 -18.99
N THR A 180 12.28 -19.75 -19.82
CA THR A 180 13.00 -19.56 -21.08
C THR A 180 12.01 -19.36 -22.25
N PHE A 181 12.51 -19.32 -23.48
CA PHE A 181 11.66 -19.14 -24.65
C PHE A 181 10.63 -20.29 -24.81
N PRO A 182 9.34 -20.00 -25.06
CA PRO A 182 8.75 -18.67 -25.27
C PRO A 182 8.36 -17.95 -23.96
N ARG A 183 9.03 -16.83 -23.71
CA ARG A 183 8.94 -16.04 -22.47
C ARG A 183 7.71 -15.13 -22.38
N PHE A 184 6.70 -15.27 -23.22
CA PHE A 184 5.49 -14.42 -23.13
C PHE A 184 4.22 -15.25 -22.90
N LEU A 185 4.28 -16.56 -23.15
CA LEU A 185 3.14 -17.46 -23.00
C LEU A 185 3.00 -17.90 -21.52
N PRO A 186 1.85 -17.63 -20.88
CA PRO A 186 1.56 -18.16 -19.55
C PRO A 186 1.25 -19.67 -19.61
N ARG A 187 1.67 -20.41 -18.59
CA ARG A 187 1.39 -21.84 -18.46
C ARG A 187 -0.07 -22.05 -18.08
N ILE A 188 -0.70 -23.05 -18.69
CA ILE A 188 -2.06 -23.48 -18.38
C ILE A 188 -2.04 -24.67 -17.40
N GLY A 189 -3.21 -25.06 -16.92
CA GLY A 189 -3.41 -26.19 -16.02
C GLY A 189 -2.83 -25.98 -14.62
N GLN A 190 -2.56 -24.73 -14.23
CA GLN A 190 -2.01 -24.41 -12.93
C GLN A 190 -3.12 -24.19 -11.91
N LYS A 191 -2.83 -24.53 -10.65
CA LYS A 191 -3.72 -24.21 -9.53
C LYS A 191 -3.40 -22.82 -8.99
N ILE A 192 -4.37 -21.93 -9.04
CA ILE A 192 -4.32 -20.55 -8.54
C ILE A 192 -5.29 -20.46 -7.37
N ARG A 193 -4.83 -19.89 -6.26
CA ARG A 193 -5.67 -19.67 -5.08
C ARG A 193 -5.65 -18.19 -4.71
N VAL A 194 -6.82 -17.61 -4.57
CA VAL A 194 -7.01 -16.23 -4.08
C VAL A 194 -7.84 -16.31 -2.82
N VAL A 195 -7.30 -15.84 -1.70
CA VAL A 195 -8.00 -15.87 -0.42
C VAL A 195 -8.20 -14.46 0.09
N PHE A 196 -9.45 -14.11 0.33
CA PHE A 196 -9.86 -12.93 1.08
C PHE A 196 -10.11 -13.33 2.53
N GLY A 197 -9.43 -12.68 3.46
CA GLY A 197 -9.71 -12.78 4.88
C GLY A 197 -10.96 -11.99 5.27
N ASP A 198 -11.33 -12.13 6.54
CA ASP A 198 -12.37 -11.31 7.14
C ASP A 198 -11.83 -9.89 7.43
N ILE A 199 -12.72 -8.92 7.61
CA ILE A 199 -12.33 -7.59 8.07
C ILE A 199 -11.68 -7.73 9.45
N LEU A 200 -10.50 -7.14 9.63
CA LEU A 200 -9.83 -7.15 10.92
C LEU A 200 -10.64 -6.36 11.95
N ASP A 201 -10.59 -6.82 13.20
CA ASP A 201 -11.17 -6.09 14.31
C ASP A 201 -10.57 -4.68 14.37
N PRO A 202 -11.37 -3.61 14.56
CA PRO A 202 -10.86 -2.25 14.78
C PRO A 202 -9.75 -2.16 15.83
N GLU A 203 -9.76 -3.04 16.83
CA GLU A 203 -8.76 -3.11 17.90
C GLU A 203 -7.39 -3.65 17.43
N ALA A 204 -7.30 -4.31 16.27
CA ALA A 204 -6.06 -4.93 15.77
C ALA A 204 -4.87 -3.95 15.65
N PHE A 205 -5.17 -2.66 15.43
CA PHE A 205 -4.17 -1.60 15.31
C PHE A 205 -4.46 -0.38 16.22
N ALA A 206 -5.43 -0.49 17.14
CA ALA A 206 -5.87 0.64 17.96
C ALA A 206 -4.73 1.20 18.84
N ASP A 207 -3.95 0.33 19.49
CA ASP A 207 -2.79 0.70 20.31
C ASP A 207 -1.72 1.46 19.52
N LEU A 208 -1.44 1.01 18.30
CA LEU A 208 -0.45 1.62 17.40
C LEU A 208 -0.94 2.99 16.91
N ARG A 209 -2.23 3.09 16.58
CA ARG A 209 -2.86 4.36 16.19
C ARG A 209 -2.89 5.35 17.34
N ASP A 210 -3.21 4.92 18.54
CA ASP A 210 -3.21 5.78 19.72
C ASP A 210 -1.82 6.32 20.01
N ARG A 211 -0.78 5.48 19.93
CA ARG A 211 0.62 5.90 20.06
C ARG A 211 0.99 6.92 18.98
N TRP A 212 0.57 6.68 17.73
CA TRP A 212 0.77 7.62 16.63
C TRP A 212 0.08 8.97 16.87
N GLN A 213 -1.19 8.96 17.29
CA GLN A 213 -1.93 10.18 17.57
C GLN A 213 -1.32 10.98 18.74
N ARG A 214 -0.83 10.31 19.78
CA ARG A 214 -0.07 10.96 20.87
C ARG A 214 1.22 11.59 20.34
N LEU A 215 1.94 10.91 19.46
CA LEU A 215 3.16 11.43 18.83
C LEU A 215 2.86 12.68 17.99
N VAL A 216 1.83 12.64 17.15
CA VAL A 216 1.36 13.79 16.35
C VAL A 216 0.97 14.97 17.26
N ALA A 217 0.20 14.71 18.31
CA ALA A 217 -0.22 15.76 19.24
C ALA A 217 0.97 16.41 19.96
N ARG A 218 2.00 15.63 20.33
CA ARG A 218 3.26 16.18 20.88
C ARG A 218 4.02 17.01 19.86
N SER A 219 4.14 16.54 18.61
CA SER A 219 4.80 17.27 17.53
C SER A 219 4.14 18.64 17.28
N LEU A 220 2.80 18.66 17.18
CA LEU A 220 2.04 19.91 17.03
C LEU A 220 2.22 20.89 18.20
N ARG A 221 2.41 20.38 19.44
CA ARG A 221 2.71 21.25 20.58
C ARG A 221 4.12 21.81 20.50
N SER A 222 5.11 20.98 20.16
CA SER A 222 6.51 21.42 19.98
C SER A 222 6.63 22.53 18.93
N THR A 223 6.02 22.36 17.75
CA THR A 223 6.04 23.38 16.68
C THR A 223 5.37 24.70 17.07
N ARG A 224 4.41 24.69 18.00
CA ARG A 224 3.74 25.92 18.48
C ARG A 224 4.59 26.70 19.48
N HIS A 225 5.46 26.03 20.24
CA HIS A 225 6.32 26.69 21.24
C HIS A 225 7.59 27.27 20.61
N SER A 226 8.14 26.63 19.58
CA SER A 226 9.29 27.15 18.83
C SER A 226 9.01 28.45 18.06
N GLY A 227 7.74 28.77 17.79
CA GLY A 227 7.29 30.05 17.22
C GLY A 227 7.12 31.18 18.25
N ALA A 228 7.16 30.88 19.55
CA ALA A 228 7.05 31.85 20.64
C ALA A 228 8.44 32.11 21.24
N ARG A 229 9.14 33.15 20.76
CA ARG A 229 10.34 33.65 21.44
C ARG A 229 9.97 34.02 22.88
N THR A 230 10.45 33.25 23.84
CA THR A 230 10.45 33.65 25.25
C THR A 230 11.88 33.98 25.61
N ASP A 231 12.18 35.27 25.72
CA ASP A 231 13.40 35.73 26.38
C ASP A 231 13.27 35.39 27.87
N GLY A 232 13.73 34.20 28.26
CA GLY A 232 13.75 33.76 29.65
C GLY A 232 14.85 34.50 30.43
N PRO A 233 14.63 34.84 31.72
CA PRO A 233 15.55 35.67 32.51
C PRO A 233 16.91 35.01 32.83
N ASP A 234 17.04 33.69 32.67
CA ASP A 234 18.19 32.93 33.22
C ASP A 234 19.08 32.24 32.18
N GLY A 235 18.95 32.53 30.88
CA GLY A 235 19.91 32.10 29.85
C GLY A 235 20.07 30.58 29.65
N ALA A 236 19.26 29.75 30.30
CA ALA A 236 19.23 28.31 30.10
C ALA A 236 18.31 27.97 28.92
N THR A 237 18.90 27.73 27.75
CA THR A 237 18.19 27.28 26.55
C THR A 237 17.62 25.88 26.81
N ALA A 238 16.32 25.78 27.09
CA ALA A 238 15.63 24.50 26.98
C ALA A 238 15.76 24.05 25.52
N VAL A 239 16.50 22.97 25.28
CA VAL A 239 16.60 22.37 23.96
C VAL A 239 15.24 21.75 23.65
N GLU A 240 14.37 22.51 22.97
CA GLU A 240 13.13 21.96 22.43
C GLU A 240 13.50 20.95 21.33
N ILE A 241 13.34 19.67 21.64
CA ILE A 241 13.57 18.60 20.67
C ILE A 241 12.40 18.64 19.69
N GLU A 242 12.65 19.14 18.49
CA GLU A 242 11.69 19.09 17.38
C GLU A 242 11.33 17.63 17.09
N ILE A 243 10.04 17.31 17.16
CA ILE A 243 9.55 15.95 16.89
C ILE A 243 9.30 15.80 15.40
N ASP A 244 10.24 15.14 14.72
CA ASP A 244 10.13 14.79 13.31
C ASP A 244 9.22 13.57 13.09
N LEU A 245 8.02 13.80 12.54
CA LEU A 245 7.07 12.73 12.18
C LEU A 245 7.47 11.96 10.92
N LYS A 246 8.47 12.43 10.17
CA LYS A 246 8.93 11.81 8.92
C LYS A 246 10.08 10.84 9.20
N TYR A 247 11.18 11.33 9.77
CA TYR A 247 12.38 10.53 10.01
C TYR A 247 12.71 10.33 11.49
N GLY A 248 11.92 10.87 12.42
CA GLY A 248 12.11 10.62 13.85
C GLY A 248 12.03 9.15 14.19
N GLU A 249 12.90 8.72 15.11
CA GLU A 249 13.08 7.31 15.47
C GLU A 249 11.76 6.67 15.94
N GLU A 250 11.02 7.35 16.81
CA GLU A 250 9.73 6.87 17.32
C GLU A 250 8.69 6.68 16.20
N ALA A 251 8.64 7.58 15.21
CA ALA A 251 7.77 7.47 14.05
C ALA A 251 8.17 6.29 13.15
N GLN A 252 9.47 6.07 12.95
CA GLN A 252 9.97 4.92 12.19
C GLN A 252 9.65 3.60 12.90
N GLN A 253 9.83 3.52 14.21
CA GLN A 253 9.53 2.31 14.99
C GLN A 253 8.03 1.96 14.95
N LEU A 254 7.15 2.94 15.13
CA LEU A 254 5.70 2.73 14.96
C LEU A 254 5.36 2.19 13.57
N ARG A 255 5.97 2.73 12.52
CA ARG A 255 5.72 2.25 11.15
C ARG A 255 6.25 0.84 10.91
N LYS A 256 7.43 0.50 11.44
CA LYS A 256 8.00 -0.86 11.38
C LYS A 256 7.08 -1.86 12.08
N GLU A 257 6.64 -1.52 13.30
CA GLU A 257 5.76 -2.36 14.11
C GLU A 257 4.41 -2.59 13.43
N THR A 258 3.78 -1.54 12.87
CA THR A 258 2.52 -1.65 12.12
C THR A 258 2.68 -2.52 10.87
N ALA A 259 3.75 -2.33 10.09
CA ALA A 259 3.99 -3.12 8.88
C ALA A 259 4.23 -4.60 9.22
N HIS A 260 4.99 -4.86 10.28
CA HIS A 260 5.20 -6.22 10.78
C HIS A 260 3.88 -6.86 11.25
N ARG A 261 3.05 -6.13 12.01
CA ARG A 261 1.76 -6.65 12.45
C ARG A 261 0.81 -6.97 11.29
N MET A 262 0.79 -6.13 10.25
CA MET A 262 0.04 -6.41 9.03
C MET A 262 0.53 -7.69 8.32
N ARG A 263 1.84 -7.94 8.30
CA ARG A 263 2.41 -9.20 7.80
C ARG A 263 1.91 -10.40 8.60
N GLU A 264 1.92 -10.30 9.93
CA GLU A 264 1.43 -11.37 10.81
C GLU A 264 -0.05 -11.70 10.59
N GLU A 265 -0.90 -10.71 10.30
CA GLU A 265 -2.31 -10.96 9.95
C GLU A 265 -2.46 -11.77 8.65
N ILE A 266 -1.61 -11.52 7.65
CA ILE A 266 -1.58 -12.34 6.42
C ILE A 266 -1.03 -13.74 6.71
N LEU A 267 -0.02 -13.89 7.59
CA LEU A 267 0.48 -15.20 8.00
C LEU A 267 -0.54 -16.02 8.81
N LYS A 268 -1.30 -15.38 9.70
CA LYS A 268 -2.45 -16.01 10.38
C LYS A 268 -3.46 -16.52 9.37
N LEU A 269 -3.79 -15.72 8.35
CA LEU A 269 -4.67 -16.13 7.26
C LEU A 269 -4.09 -17.32 6.50
N ARG A 270 -2.80 -17.29 6.12
CA ARG A 270 -2.13 -18.41 5.43
C ARG A 270 -2.15 -19.71 6.26
N ARG A 271 -1.87 -19.64 7.57
CA ARG A 271 -1.94 -20.81 8.47
C ARG A 271 -3.32 -21.46 8.49
N ARG A 272 -4.40 -20.68 8.47
CA ARG A 272 -5.79 -21.20 8.39
C ARG A 272 -6.04 -22.06 7.14
N PHE A 273 -5.27 -21.84 6.07
CA PHE A 273 -5.38 -22.57 4.80
C PHE A 273 -4.28 -23.63 4.59
N GLY A 274 -3.57 -24.01 5.66
CA GLY A 274 -2.62 -25.12 5.66
C GLY A 274 -1.23 -24.79 5.10
N TYR A 275 -0.89 -23.50 4.97
CA TYR A 275 0.48 -23.10 4.65
C TYR A 275 1.38 -23.26 5.89
N ALA A 276 2.62 -23.71 5.67
CA ALA A 276 3.59 -23.91 6.73
C ALA A 276 3.92 -22.60 7.46
N GLU A 277 4.35 -22.73 8.71
CA GLU A 277 4.93 -21.62 9.45
C GLU A 277 6.27 -21.23 8.81
N GLU A 278 6.49 -19.93 8.68
CA GLU A 278 7.67 -19.38 8.00
C GLU A 278 8.75 -19.00 9.02
N ASP A 279 10.02 -18.96 8.60
CA ASP A 279 11.08 -18.41 9.44
C ASP A 279 10.76 -16.93 9.75
N PRO A 280 10.63 -16.53 11.03
CA PRO A 280 10.37 -15.14 11.42
C PRO A 280 11.41 -14.15 10.86
N ARG A 281 12.63 -14.59 10.60
CA ARG A 281 13.69 -13.77 9.99
C ARG A 281 13.29 -13.20 8.63
N LEU A 282 12.48 -13.91 7.85
CA LEU A 282 12.01 -13.41 6.54
C LEU A 282 11.23 -12.09 6.67
N GLY A 283 10.62 -11.85 7.83
CA GLY A 283 9.91 -10.62 8.16
C GLY A 283 10.78 -9.44 8.63
N LEU A 284 12.10 -9.61 8.73
CA LEU A 284 13.05 -8.58 9.15
C LEU A 284 13.76 -7.97 7.94
N ALA A 285 13.95 -6.65 7.92
CA ALA A 285 14.64 -5.99 6.80
C ALA A 285 16.14 -6.35 6.78
N GLU A 286 16.71 -6.56 7.96
CA GLU A 286 18.11 -6.92 8.20
C GLU A 286 18.48 -8.24 7.52
N THR A 287 17.56 -9.20 7.50
CA THR A 287 17.75 -10.49 6.80
C THR A 287 18.03 -10.31 5.32
N TRP A 288 17.62 -9.18 4.73
CA TRP A 288 17.77 -8.91 3.32
C TRP A 288 18.69 -7.72 3.01
N ALA A 289 19.45 -7.23 3.99
CA ALA A 289 20.27 -6.03 3.84
C ALA A 289 21.39 -6.18 2.80
N ASP A 290 21.94 -7.38 2.64
CA ASP A 290 23.06 -7.69 1.74
C ASP A 290 22.62 -8.02 0.31
N GLU A 291 21.34 -7.81 -0.01
CA GLU A 291 20.84 -8.05 -1.35
C GLU A 291 21.43 -7.04 -2.36
N PRO A 292 21.92 -7.52 -3.52
CA PRO A 292 22.62 -6.66 -4.46
C PRO A 292 21.68 -5.61 -5.08
N ASN A 293 22.18 -4.38 -5.23
CA ASN A 293 21.46 -3.25 -5.86
C ASN A 293 21.32 -3.37 -7.40
N LYS A 294 20.96 -4.55 -7.91
CA LYS A 294 20.72 -4.78 -9.34
C LYS A 294 19.22 -4.67 -9.63
N LYS A 295 18.86 -4.28 -10.86
CA LYS A 295 17.45 -4.24 -11.31
C LYS A 295 16.77 -5.61 -11.20
N ARG A 296 17.55 -6.67 -11.40
CA ARG A 296 17.16 -8.05 -11.23
C ARG A 296 18.34 -8.81 -10.64
N TYR A 297 18.10 -9.58 -9.59
CA TYR A 297 19.11 -10.43 -8.98
C TYR A 297 18.49 -11.66 -8.34
N ARG A 298 19.32 -12.69 -8.16
CA ARG A 298 19.01 -13.81 -7.30
C ARG A 298 19.37 -13.43 -5.87
N SER A 299 18.40 -13.51 -4.96
CA SER A 299 18.57 -13.22 -3.55
C SER A 299 19.52 -14.22 -2.92
N GLN A 300 20.35 -13.74 -1.99
CA GLN A 300 21.31 -14.56 -1.27
C GLN A 300 20.69 -15.25 -0.06
N VAL A 301 19.45 -14.88 0.30
CA VAL A 301 18.76 -15.40 1.49
C VAL A 301 18.08 -16.72 1.18
N ASP A 302 17.50 -16.83 -0.01
CA ASP A 302 16.53 -17.87 -0.36
C ASP A 302 16.61 -18.34 -1.82
N ASP A 303 17.63 -17.88 -2.57
CA ASP A 303 17.83 -18.11 -4.00
C ASP A 303 16.66 -17.69 -4.92
N SER A 304 15.71 -16.92 -4.41
CA SER A 304 14.60 -16.38 -5.18
C SER A 304 15.05 -15.27 -6.13
N MET A 305 14.25 -14.98 -7.15
CA MET A 305 14.53 -13.88 -8.05
C MET A 305 13.76 -12.63 -7.60
N VAL A 306 14.47 -11.49 -7.49
CA VAL A 306 13.94 -10.21 -6.98
C VAL A 306 14.07 -9.10 -8.03
N TYR A 307 13.00 -8.33 -8.19
CA TYR A 307 12.94 -7.16 -9.07
C TYR A 307 12.81 -5.88 -8.25
N ARG A 308 13.66 -4.89 -8.56
CA ARG A 308 13.56 -3.54 -7.99
C ARG A 308 12.94 -2.60 -9.02
N GLU A 309 11.80 -2.01 -8.67
CA GLU A 309 11.14 -0.92 -9.43
C GLU A 309 11.98 0.37 -9.43
#